data_AF-A0AAD3NCX8-F1
#
_entry.id   AF-A0AAD3NCX8-F1
#
_cell.length_a   1.000
_cell.length_b   1.000
_cell.length_c   1.000
_cell.angle_alpha   90.00
_cell.angle_beta   90.00
_cell.angle_gamma   90.00
#
_symmetry.space_group_name_H-M   'P 1'
#
loop_
_entity.id
_entity.type
_entity.pdbx_description
1 polymer ?
#
loop_
_entity_poly.entity_id
_entity_poly.type
_entity_poly.pdbx_seq_one_letter_code
_entity_poly.pdbx_strand_id
1 'polypeptide(L)'
;MPSCFLFGGIVLVAHETSCYVLPALVDRLGDGKDQVRENSQALILRCMEQTASPMYVWERLLPGFKHKNFRSREGVCLCLSATLNMYGAQPLSLSKLVPHLCSLTGDQNPQVREASITTLVDVYRHVGERVRADVGKRGLPAARLQTIFARFDEALNSGNMALSPSHDRSFEDDDSVDGNRSSSAQAAFKVPKVPKKPAESSTARRPSATGGKLVSKESAGAVDEDDFIKAFTDVPTVQIYSTRDLEDNLNKIREVCSDDKHDWDQRASALKKIRSLLVAGAANYDCFYQHLRLLDGAFKLSAKDLRSQVVREACITVAHLSLVLGNKFDHGAEAIVPVLFNLIPNCAKVMATSGVSAIRIIIRHTHVPRLIPLITSNCTSKSVAVRRRCYDFLDLLLQEWQTHSLERHTAVLVESIKKGIRDADSEARVEARKAYWGLRNHFPAEADALYNSLESSYQRTLQSYLKSSGSVASLPQSDRSSSSSQESLNASDKTDGTRSDNGRVRTKQVLRR
;
A
#
# COMPACT_ATOMS: atom_id res chain seq x y z
N MET A 1 23.34 -10.51 -19.73
CA MET A 1 23.02 -9.30 -20.52
C MET A 1 22.37 -9.78 -21.82
N PRO A 2 21.41 -9.06 -22.44
CA PRO A 2 21.13 -7.62 -22.31
C PRO A 2 19.81 -7.28 -21.57
N SER A 3 19.82 -6.19 -20.80
CA SER A 3 18.60 -5.61 -20.19
C SER A 3 18.69 -4.09 -19.96
N CYS A 4 19.88 -3.50 -20.07
CA CYS A 4 20.15 -2.13 -19.59
C CYS A 4 19.68 -1.01 -20.54
N PHE A 5 19.50 -1.30 -21.84
CA PHE A 5 19.28 -0.24 -22.84
C PHE A 5 17.83 0.28 -22.92
N LEU A 6 16.80 -0.52 -22.60
CA LEU A 6 15.42 -0.01 -22.58
C LEU A 6 15.15 0.94 -21.41
N PHE A 7 15.82 0.75 -20.26
CA PHE A 7 15.61 1.58 -19.07
C PHE A 7 16.02 3.05 -19.31
N GLY A 8 17.10 3.31 -20.04
CA GLY A 8 17.62 4.68 -20.25
C GLY A 8 16.61 5.61 -20.92
N GLY A 9 15.95 5.16 -21.99
CA GLY A 9 14.95 5.96 -22.71
C GLY A 9 13.68 6.22 -21.89
N ILE A 10 13.18 5.18 -21.20
CA ILE A 10 11.97 5.30 -20.37
C ILE A 10 12.21 6.24 -19.18
N VAL A 11 13.38 6.16 -18.53
CA VAL A 11 13.74 7.05 -17.41
C VAL A 11 13.92 8.51 -17.87
N LEU A 12 14.44 8.75 -19.08
CA LEU A 12 14.51 10.13 -19.62
C LEU A 12 13.11 10.74 -19.79
N VAL A 13 12.20 10.03 -20.47
CA VAL A 13 10.82 10.50 -20.71
C VAL A 13 10.05 10.68 -19.40
N ALA A 14 10.30 9.82 -18.41
CA ALA A 14 9.77 9.98 -17.05
C ALA A 14 10.29 11.25 -16.36
N HIS A 15 11.60 11.52 -16.43
CA HIS A 15 12.21 12.74 -15.89
C HIS A 15 11.71 14.03 -16.57
N GLU A 16 11.52 14.02 -17.89
CA GLU A 16 10.99 15.16 -18.65
C GLU A 16 9.51 15.42 -18.33
N THR A 17 8.66 14.39 -18.38
CA THR A 17 7.23 14.53 -18.03
C THR A 17 7.03 14.98 -16.58
N SER A 18 7.86 14.52 -15.64
CA SER A 18 7.85 15.02 -14.27
C SER A 18 8.10 16.53 -14.15
N CYS A 19 8.87 17.13 -15.07
CA CYS A 19 9.15 18.57 -15.02
C CYS A 19 7.93 19.43 -15.36
N TYR A 20 7.06 18.97 -16.27
CA TYR A 20 5.84 19.69 -16.65
C TYR A 20 4.68 19.47 -15.68
N VAL A 21 4.57 18.30 -15.05
CA VAL A 21 3.43 17.94 -14.20
C VAL A 21 3.52 18.54 -12.80
N LEU A 22 4.70 18.54 -12.16
CA LEU A 22 4.84 18.96 -10.75
C LEU A 22 4.32 20.38 -10.44
N PRO A 23 4.54 21.43 -11.27
CA PRO A 23 3.97 22.75 -11.00
C PRO A 23 2.44 22.75 -10.95
N ALA A 24 1.77 22.02 -11.85
CA ALA A 24 0.31 21.91 -11.86
C ALA A 24 -0.23 21.15 -10.63
N LEU A 25 0.55 20.21 -10.08
CA LEU A 25 0.19 19.53 -8.83
C LEU A 25 0.34 20.46 -7.61
N VAL A 26 1.32 21.38 -7.59
CA VAL A 26 1.42 22.44 -6.56
C VAL A 26 0.24 23.41 -6.60
N ASP A 27 -0.29 23.70 -7.79
CA ASP A 27 -1.57 24.42 -7.93
C ASP A 27 -2.75 23.60 -7.38
N ARG A 28 -2.83 22.29 -7.67
CA ARG A 28 -3.89 21.40 -7.14
C ARG A 28 -3.78 21.13 -5.64
N LEU A 29 -2.59 21.21 -5.03
CA LEU A 29 -2.44 21.26 -3.57
C LEU A 29 -3.15 22.48 -2.95
N GLY A 30 -3.48 23.50 -3.74
CA GLY A 30 -4.24 24.67 -3.32
C GLY A 30 -5.76 24.60 -3.54
N ASP A 31 -6.29 23.47 -4.03
CA ASP A 31 -7.69 23.35 -4.46
C ASP A 31 -8.70 23.49 -3.31
N GLY A 32 -9.89 24.03 -3.63
CA GLY A 32 -10.99 24.18 -2.68
C GLY A 32 -11.65 22.86 -2.27
N LYS A 33 -11.45 21.78 -3.02
CA LYS A 33 -11.94 20.43 -2.70
C LYS A 33 -10.85 19.58 -2.04
N ASP A 34 -11.14 19.06 -0.87
CA ASP A 34 -10.18 18.30 -0.04
C ASP A 34 -9.65 17.07 -0.80
N GLN A 35 -10.54 16.28 -1.42
CA GLN A 35 -10.18 15.15 -2.27
C GLN A 35 -9.22 15.52 -3.41
N VAL A 36 -9.26 16.74 -3.95
CA VAL A 36 -8.36 17.17 -5.04
C VAL A 36 -6.97 17.50 -4.48
N ARG A 37 -6.88 18.07 -3.28
CA ARG A 37 -5.60 18.27 -2.58
C ARG A 37 -4.96 16.93 -2.21
N GLU A 38 -5.75 16.01 -1.65
CA GLU A 38 -5.32 14.64 -1.33
C GLU A 38 -4.82 13.88 -2.55
N ASN A 39 -5.60 13.85 -3.64
CA ASN A 39 -5.22 13.19 -4.88
C ASN A 39 -3.95 13.81 -5.50
N SER A 40 -3.77 15.14 -5.39
CA SER A 40 -2.56 15.81 -5.84
C SER A 40 -1.34 15.42 -5.01
N GLN A 41 -1.47 15.40 -3.68
CA GLN A 41 -0.43 14.95 -2.75
C GLN A 41 -0.04 13.50 -3.02
N ALA A 42 -1.03 12.60 -3.17
CA ALA A 42 -0.80 11.20 -3.49
C ALA A 42 -0.08 11.02 -4.84
N LEU A 43 -0.40 11.82 -5.86
CA LEU A 43 0.27 11.77 -7.15
C LEU A 43 1.70 12.31 -7.10
N ILE A 44 1.95 13.41 -6.39
CA ILE A 44 3.32 13.91 -6.11
C ILE A 44 4.17 12.82 -5.44
N LEU A 45 3.60 12.12 -4.46
CA LEU A 45 4.28 11.05 -3.75
C LEU A 45 4.52 9.81 -4.63
N ARG A 46 3.60 9.45 -5.53
CA ARG A 46 3.82 8.39 -6.55
C ARG A 46 4.92 8.76 -7.55
N CYS A 47 5.09 10.03 -7.92
CA CYS A 47 6.24 10.45 -8.74
C CYS A 47 7.58 10.21 -8.05
N MET A 48 7.65 10.27 -6.72
CA MET A 48 8.85 9.96 -5.93
C MET A 48 9.14 8.44 -5.81
N GLU A 49 8.17 7.59 -6.16
CA GLU A 49 8.27 6.13 -6.14
C GLU A 49 8.61 5.58 -7.54
N GLN A 50 7.96 6.11 -8.59
CA GLN A 50 7.96 5.53 -9.94
C GLN A 50 8.76 6.33 -10.98
N THR A 51 8.96 7.63 -10.76
CA THR A 51 9.34 8.58 -11.84
C THR A 51 10.72 9.20 -11.64
N ALA A 52 11.05 9.61 -10.41
CA ALA A 52 12.35 10.17 -10.04
C ALA A 52 12.60 10.05 -8.53
N SER A 53 13.83 10.29 -8.06
CA SER A 53 14.14 10.22 -6.62
C SER A 53 13.41 11.31 -5.80
N PRO A 54 13.13 11.07 -4.49
CA PRO A 54 12.45 12.05 -3.63
C PRO A 54 13.08 13.45 -3.67
N MET A 55 14.42 13.57 -3.65
CA MET A 55 15.08 14.88 -3.77
C MET A 55 14.91 15.54 -5.14
N TYR A 56 14.94 14.80 -6.25
CA TYR A 56 14.77 15.39 -7.59
C TYR A 56 13.37 16.01 -7.76
N VAL A 57 12.37 15.36 -7.17
CA VAL A 57 11.00 15.90 -7.05
C VAL A 57 10.97 17.10 -6.10
N TRP A 58 11.57 16.98 -4.90
CA TRP A 58 11.56 18.07 -3.91
C TRP A 58 12.24 19.35 -4.37
N GLU A 59 13.32 19.28 -5.15
CA GLU A 59 13.97 20.45 -5.76
C GLU A 59 13.04 21.22 -6.72
N ARG A 60 12.06 20.54 -7.32
CA ARG A 60 11.00 21.13 -8.17
C ARG A 60 9.78 21.60 -7.37
N LEU A 61 9.60 21.11 -6.14
CA LEU A 61 8.55 21.55 -5.21
C LEU A 61 8.95 22.79 -4.38
N LEU A 62 10.24 23.13 -4.28
CA LEU A 62 10.74 24.30 -3.54
C LEU A 62 10.00 25.63 -3.83
N PRO A 63 9.62 25.97 -5.08
CA PRO A 63 8.83 27.18 -5.37
C PRO A 63 7.46 27.19 -4.68
N GLY A 64 6.90 26.01 -4.40
CA GLY A 64 5.60 25.85 -3.73
C GLY A 64 5.54 26.44 -2.32
N PHE A 65 6.65 26.44 -1.59
CA PHE A 65 6.77 27.14 -0.30
C PHE A 65 6.58 28.66 -0.41
N LYS A 66 6.72 29.24 -1.61
CA LYS A 66 6.48 30.68 -1.88
C LYS A 66 5.21 30.92 -2.73
N HIS A 67 4.34 29.92 -2.90
CA HIS A 67 3.18 30.06 -3.78
C HIS A 67 2.15 31.09 -3.27
N LYS A 68 1.50 31.83 -4.18
CA LYS A 68 0.52 32.88 -3.85
C LYS A 68 -0.67 32.36 -3.03
N ASN A 69 -1.19 31.17 -3.36
CA ASN A 69 -2.29 30.54 -2.64
C ASN A 69 -1.78 29.93 -1.32
N PHE A 70 -2.34 30.34 -0.18
CA PHE A 70 -1.94 29.83 1.13
C PHE A 70 -2.17 28.32 1.25
N ARG A 71 -3.24 27.78 0.64
CA ARG A 71 -3.52 26.33 0.64
C ARG A 71 -2.45 25.53 -0.09
N SER A 72 -1.82 26.08 -1.12
CA SER A 72 -0.65 25.42 -1.73
C SER A 72 0.56 25.41 -0.80
N ARG A 73 0.81 26.49 -0.05
CA ARG A 73 1.93 26.55 0.91
C ARG A 73 1.72 25.55 2.06
N GLU A 74 0.51 25.52 2.61
CA GLU A 74 0.02 24.52 3.57
C GLU A 74 0.14 23.09 3.00
N GLY A 75 -0.38 22.85 1.81
CA GLY A 75 -0.35 21.54 1.14
C GLY A 75 1.06 21.04 0.82
N VAL A 76 2.02 21.93 0.54
CA VAL A 76 3.44 21.58 0.35
C VAL A 76 4.10 21.23 1.69
N CYS A 77 3.81 21.94 2.79
CA CYS A 77 4.23 21.51 4.14
C CYS A 77 3.69 20.11 4.46
N LEU A 78 2.39 19.88 4.30
CA LEU A 78 1.76 18.58 4.51
C LEU A 78 2.33 17.48 3.59
N CYS A 79 2.70 17.82 2.35
CA CYS A 79 3.36 16.90 1.44
C CYS A 79 4.78 16.52 1.91
N LEU A 80 5.50 17.41 2.59
CA LEU A 80 6.80 17.09 3.19
C LEU A 80 6.63 16.17 4.41
N SER A 81 5.67 16.44 5.30
CA SER A 81 5.29 15.49 6.36
C SER A 81 4.91 14.11 5.80
N ALA A 82 4.13 14.06 4.70
CA ALA A 82 3.79 12.79 4.05
C ALA A 82 5.00 12.10 3.38
N THR A 83 5.94 12.87 2.81
CA THR A 83 7.20 12.34 2.26
C THR A 83 8.04 11.70 3.37
N LEU A 84 8.21 12.40 4.50
CA LEU A 84 8.95 11.92 5.67
C LEU A 84 8.33 10.65 6.25
N ASN A 85 7.01 10.63 6.44
CA ASN A 85 6.27 9.46 6.92
C ASN A 85 6.27 8.26 5.94
N MET A 86 6.67 8.45 4.67
CA MET A 86 6.79 7.37 3.69
C MET A 86 8.22 6.89 3.45
N TYR A 87 9.16 7.82 3.24
CA TYR A 87 10.54 7.54 2.83
C TYR A 87 11.60 7.82 3.91
N GLY A 88 11.21 8.42 5.04
CA GLY A 88 12.12 8.89 6.09
C GLY A 88 12.97 10.10 5.68
N ALA A 89 13.94 10.43 6.53
CA ALA A 89 14.86 11.54 6.29
C ALA A 89 16.03 11.22 5.33
N GLN A 90 16.44 9.95 5.23
CA GLN A 90 17.64 9.55 4.48
C GLN A 90 17.64 9.96 2.99
N PRO A 91 16.55 9.82 2.21
CA PRO A 91 16.53 10.25 0.82
C PRO A 91 16.21 11.74 0.64
N LEU A 92 16.37 12.58 1.68
CA LEU A 92 16.09 14.02 1.66
C LEU A 92 17.27 14.84 2.23
N SER A 93 17.76 15.82 1.46
CA SER A 93 18.69 16.85 1.94
C SER A 93 17.93 17.90 2.77
N LEU A 94 17.50 17.53 3.98
CA LEU A 94 16.63 18.35 4.83
C LEU A 94 17.24 19.72 5.19
N SER A 95 18.56 19.88 5.15
CA SER A 95 19.26 21.16 5.25
C SER A 95 18.89 22.18 4.15
N LYS A 96 18.44 21.72 2.97
CA LYS A 96 17.84 22.56 1.92
C LYS A 96 16.38 22.95 2.23
N LEU A 97 15.64 22.11 2.96
CA LEU A 97 14.19 22.23 3.15
C LEU A 97 13.82 23.01 4.43
N VAL A 98 14.53 22.78 5.55
CA VAL A 98 14.33 23.47 6.83
C VAL A 98 14.29 25.00 6.72
N PRO A 99 15.15 25.68 5.93
CA PRO A 99 15.09 27.13 5.75
C PRO A 99 13.73 27.65 5.23
N HIS A 100 13.08 26.90 4.33
CA HIS A 100 11.76 27.25 3.82
C HIS A 100 10.68 27.10 4.89
N LEU A 101 10.72 26.01 5.67
CA LEU A 101 9.81 25.82 6.80
C LEU A 101 9.98 26.90 7.86
N CYS A 102 11.21 27.23 8.25
CA CYS A 102 11.50 28.33 9.18
C CYS A 102 10.91 29.66 8.71
N SER A 103 10.96 29.96 7.40
CA SER A 103 10.31 31.14 6.83
C SER A 103 8.78 31.10 6.99
N LEU A 104 8.14 29.95 6.74
CA LEU A 104 6.69 29.79 6.85
C LEU A 104 6.14 29.81 8.28
N THR A 105 6.96 29.62 9.31
CA THR A 105 6.56 29.90 10.71
C THR A 105 6.16 31.37 10.93
N GLY A 106 6.52 32.26 10.00
CA GLY A 106 6.13 33.68 9.96
C GLY A 106 5.14 34.03 8.84
N ASP A 107 4.49 33.05 8.20
CA ASP A 107 3.48 33.31 7.16
C ASP A 107 2.32 34.15 7.70
N GLN A 108 1.68 34.94 6.84
CA GLN A 108 0.50 35.75 7.21
C GLN A 108 -0.69 34.87 7.63
N ASN A 109 -0.87 33.71 6.99
CA ASN A 109 -1.98 32.79 7.25
C ASN A 109 -1.66 31.83 8.43
N PRO A 110 -2.55 31.69 9.44
CA PRO A 110 -2.31 30.84 10.60
C PRO A 110 -2.17 29.35 10.28
N GLN A 111 -2.88 28.82 9.28
CA GLN A 111 -2.79 27.41 8.90
C GLN A 111 -1.41 27.08 8.33
N VAL A 112 -0.84 27.97 7.51
CA VAL A 112 0.50 27.80 6.94
C VAL A 112 1.56 27.85 8.05
N ARG A 113 1.39 28.73 9.05
CA ARG A 113 2.27 28.75 10.24
C ARG A 113 2.22 27.43 11.00
N GLU A 114 1.03 26.97 11.39
CA GLU A 114 0.88 25.71 12.15
C GLU A 114 1.41 24.52 11.34
N ALA A 115 1.01 24.37 10.07
CA ALA A 115 1.49 23.29 9.21
C ALA A 115 3.02 23.29 9.07
N SER A 116 3.67 24.46 8.98
CA SER A 116 5.14 24.56 8.95
C SER A 116 5.80 24.17 10.27
N ILE A 117 5.17 24.47 11.42
CA ILE A 117 5.62 24.04 12.75
C ILE A 117 5.47 22.52 12.89
N THR A 118 4.31 21.96 12.53
CA THR A 118 4.09 20.50 12.50
C THR A 118 5.11 19.79 11.61
N THR A 119 5.39 20.33 10.43
CA THR A 119 6.41 19.76 9.52
C THR A 119 7.81 19.83 10.12
N LEU A 120 8.17 20.91 10.83
CA LEU A 120 9.44 20.99 11.57
C LEU A 120 9.51 19.94 12.71
N VAL A 121 8.40 19.65 13.38
CA VAL A 121 8.32 18.59 14.38
C VAL A 121 8.53 17.21 13.73
N ASP A 122 7.94 16.94 12.57
CA ASP A 122 8.17 15.68 11.83
C ASP A 122 9.62 15.56 11.37
N VAL A 123 10.23 16.65 10.88
CA VAL A 123 11.66 16.71 10.55
C VAL A 123 12.53 16.42 11.80
N TYR A 124 12.17 16.97 12.97
CA TYR A 124 12.85 16.66 14.24
C TYR A 124 12.66 15.19 14.66
N ARG A 125 11.46 14.60 14.52
CA ARG A 125 11.19 13.18 14.82
C ARG A 125 12.10 12.22 14.08
N HIS A 126 12.48 12.52 12.84
CA HIS A 126 13.34 11.66 12.02
C HIS A 126 14.85 11.92 12.15
N VAL A 127 15.28 13.09 12.64
CA VAL A 127 16.69 13.53 12.58
C VAL A 127 17.29 13.86 13.95
N GLY A 128 16.45 14.15 14.94
CA GLY A 128 16.80 14.52 16.30
C GLY A 128 17.43 15.91 16.43
N GLU A 129 18.24 16.07 17.46
CA GLU A 129 18.77 17.35 17.97
C GLU A 129 19.53 18.20 16.94
N ARG A 130 20.08 17.58 15.89
CA ARG A 130 20.69 18.28 14.75
C ARG A 130 19.74 19.32 14.13
N VAL A 131 18.44 19.04 14.07
CA VAL A 131 17.42 19.99 13.58
C VAL A 131 17.22 21.16 14.53
N ARG A 132 17.26 20.93 15.85
CA ARG A 132 17.14 21.99 16.86
C ARG A 132 18.29 22.99 16.73
N ALA A 133 19.51 22.48 16.59
CA ALA A 133 20.70 23.28 16.33
C ALA A 133 20.60 24.04 14.99
N ASP A 134 20.12 23.39 13.92
CA ASP A 134 19.98 24.01 12.60
C ASP A 134 18.91 25.11 12.55
N VAL A 135 17.80 24.93 13.28
CA VAL A 135 16.70 25.92 13.42
C VAL A 135 17.15 27.11 14.29
N GLY A 136 17.86 26.85 15.40
CA GLY A 136 18.42 27.91 16.26
C GLY A 136 19.35 28.85 15.50
N LYS A 137 20.12 28.34 14.54
CA LYS A 137 21.02 29.11 13.67
C LYS A 137 20.31 29.97 12.60
N ARG A 138 18.97 29.90 12.45
CA ARG A 138 18.23 30.65 11.41
C ARG A 138 17.76 32.05 11.84
N GLY A 139 18.12 32.54 13.02
CA GLY A 139 17.81 33.90 13.45
C GLY A 139 16.32 34.19 13.63
N LEU A 140 15.52 33.17 13.99
CA LEU A 140 14.10 33.34 14.26
C LEU A 140 13.88 34.15 15.56
N PRO A 141 12.84 35.02 15.64
CA PRO A 141 12.51 35.74 16.86
C PRO A 141 12.28 34.80 18.05
N ALA A 142 12.79 35.18 19.23
CA ALA A 142 12.87 34.32 20.40
C ALA A 142 11.55 33.60 20.75
N ALA A 143 10.41 34.31 20.72
CA ALA A 143 9.10 33.72 20.99
C ALA A 143 8.71 32.62 19.99
N ARG A 144 8.99 32.79 18.68
CA ARG A 144 8.76 31.74 17.68
C ARG A 144 9.70 30.55 17.88
N LEU A 145 10.96 30.81 18.21
CA LEU A 145 11.95 29.76 18.49
C LEU A 145 11.55 28.93 19.72
N GLN A 146 11.10 29.58 20.79
CA GLN A 146 10.56 28.94 21.99
C GLN A 146 9.33 28.06 21.68
N THR A 147 8.39 28.53 20.87
CA THR A 147 7.23 27.73 20.45
C THR A 147 7.64 26.46 19.68
N ILE A 148 8.59 26.57 18.76
CA ILE A 148 9.09 25.41 17.99
C ILE A 148 9.80 24.42 18.92
N PHE A 149 10.67 24.92 19.81
CA PHE A 149 11.42 24.09 20.76
C PHE A 149 10.50 23.39 21.75
N ALA A 150 9.47 24.05 22.27
CA ALA A 150 8.47 23.42 23.14
C ALA A 150 7.74 22.26 22.44
N ARG A 151 7.39 22.40 21.14
CA ARG A 151 6.82 21.30 20.33
C ARG A 151 7.82 20.17 20.04
N PHE A 152 9.13 20.46 19.99
CA PHE A 152 10.18 19.43 19.88
C PHE A 152 10.32 18.65 21.20
N ASP A 153 10.25 19.34 22.35
CA ASP A 153 10.28 18.70 23.67
C ASP A 153 9.03 17.86 23.93
N GLU A 154 7.85 18.32 23.50
CA GLU A 154 6.60 17.55 23.50
C GLU A 154 6.70 16.27 22.62
N ALA A 155 7.29 16.39 21.42
CA ALA A 155 7.50 15.24 20.53
C ALA A 155 8.50 14.22 21.09
N LEU A 156 9.53 14.69 21.81
CA LEU A 156 10.51 13.85 22.50
C LEU A 156 9.87 13.14 23.71
N ASN A 157 9.20 13.90 24.58
CA ASN A 157 8.59 13.39 25.82
C ASN A 157 7.41 12.44 25.57
N SER A 158 6.69 12.60 24.45
CA SER A 158 5.60 11.69 24.06
C SER A 158 6.08 10.37 23.44
N GLY A 159 7.39 10.15 23.31
CA GLY A 159 7.97 8.92 22.73
C GLY A 159 7.79 8.76 21.22
N ASN A 160 7.13 9.71 20.56
CA ASN A 160 6.79 9.66 19.13
C ASN A 160 7.97 10.05 18.21
N MET A 161 9.18 9.60 18.53
CA MET A 161 10.39 9.81 17.73
C MET A 161 10.56 8.68 16.72
N ALA A 162 10.77 9.02 15.45
CA ALA A 162 10.99 8.05 14.36
C ALA A 162 12.46 7.60 14.25
N LEU A 163 13.21 7.69 15.35
CA LEU A 163 14.64 7.37 15.41
C LEU A 163 14.85 5.86 15.62
N SER A 164 15.22 5.15 14.56
CA SER A 164 15.79 3.80 14.68
C SER A 164 17.17 3.87 15.37
N PRO A 165 17.47 3.00 16.36
CA PRO A 165 18.70 3.10 17.13
C PRO A 165 19.91 2.49 16.39
N SER A 166 20.50 3.22 15.43
CA SER A 166 21.87 2.95 14.99
C SER A 166 22.52 4.11 14.22
N HIS A 167 23.74 4.44 14.64
CA HIS A 167 24.73 5.32 14.00
C HIS A 167 24.34 6.78 13.71
N ASP A 168 24.56 7.61 14.72
CA ASP A 168 25.60 8.64 14.56
C ASP A 168 26.97 7.95 14.33
N ARG A 169 27.75 8.44 13.38
CA ARG A 169 29.19 8.16 13.23
C ARG A 169 29.91 9.43 12.85
N SER A 170 30.09 10.28 13.83
CA SER A 170 31.09 11.35 13.83
C SER A 170 32.43 10.76 14.27
N PHE A 171 33.42 10.83 13.39
CA PHE A 171 34.87 10.79 13.64
C PHE A 171 35.49 11.25 12.31
N GLU A 172 35.64 12.55 12.08
CA GLU A 172 36.68 13.45 12.62
C GLU A 172 38.03 13.27 11.91
N ASP A 173 38.66 14.40 11.58
CA ASP A 173 39.94 14.50 10.87
C ASP A 173 41.11 13.98 11.72
N ASP A 174 42.22 13.69 11.03
CA ASP A 174 43.51 13.44 11.66
C ASP A 174 44.24 14.76 12.00
N ASP A 175 45.01 14.73 13.08
CA ASP A 175 45.90 15.80 13.55
C ASP A 175 47.16 15.88 12.64
N SER A 176 48.07 16.87 12.67
CA SER A 176 48.21 18.10 13.46
C SER A 176 49.24 19.03 12.77
N VAL A 177 49.39 20.28 13.22
CA VAL A 177 50.71 20.96 13.31
C VAL A 177 50.72 22.06 14.36
N ASP A 178 51.64 21.92 15.34
CA ASP A 178 52.27 22.91 16.24
C ASP A 178 51.42 23.95 17.03
N GLY A 179 51.81 24.24 18.30
CA GLY A 179 51.16 25.38 19.00
C GLY A 179 51.49 25.76 20.45
N ASN A 180 52.34 25.02 21.20
CA ASN A 180 53.04 25.44 22.45
C ASN A 180 52.60 26.74 23.19
N ARG A 181 52.05 26.65 24.43
CA ARG A 181 52.47 27.44 25.62
C ARG A 181 51.78 27.06 26.95
N SER A 182 52.30 27.59 28.06
CA SER A 182 52.12 27.07 29.44
C SER A 182 51.56 28.10 30.45
N SER A 183 51.26 27.61 31.67
CA SER A 183 51.02 28.37 32.94
C SER A 183 49.64 29.07 33.10
N SER A 184 49.08 29.31 34.30
CA SER A 184 49.51 28.99 35.68
C SER A 184 48.38 29.03 36.74
N ALA A 185 48.40 28.08 37.68
CA ALA A 185 48.18 28.19 39.14
C ALA A 185 46.92 28.84 39.79
N GLN A 186 46.36 28.10 40.77
CA GLN A 186 45.54 28.52 41.94
C GLN A 186 44.09 29.04 41.67
N ALA A 187 43.12 28.94 42.59
CA ALA A 187 43.07 28.36 43.95
C ALA A 187 41.91 27.35 44.11
N ALA A 188 41.71 26.77 45.30
CA ALA A 188 40.92 25.53 45.48
C ALA A 188 39.74 25.61 46.46
N PHE A 189 38.75 24.73 46.26
CA PHE A 189 37.89 24.18 47.31
C PHE A 189 37.65 22.67 47.06
N LYS A 190 37.61 21.86 48.13
CA LYS A 190 37.32 20.40 48.09
C LYS A 190 35.88 20.18 48.59
N VAL A 191 34.99 19.38 47.97
CA VAL A 191 35.04 17.97 47.48
C VAL A 191 35.02 16.97 48.64
N PRO A 192 33.91 16.20 48.79
CA PRO A 192 33.75 14.84 48.19
C PRO A 192 32.67 14.82 47.07
N LYS A 193 32.64 14.02 45.98
CA LYS A 193 33.24 12.72 45.53
C LYS A 193 32.81 11.49 46.35
N VAL A 194 32.43 10.32 45.80
CA VAL A 194 32.37 9.72 44.41
C VAL A 194 31.12 8.77 44.36
N PRO A 195 30.84 7.87 43.36
CA PRO A 195 31.46 7.49 42.06
C PRO A 195 30.61 7.84 40.80
N LYS A 196 31.17 8.03 39.59
CA LYS A 196 31.54 7.03 38.52
C LYS A 196 30.41 6.07 38.10
N LYS A 197 30.17 5.75 36.80
CA LYS A 197 30.57 6.31 35.48
C LYS A 197 29.63 5.69 34.40
N PRO A 198 29.51 6.23 33.17
CA PRO A 198 28.67 5.65 32.10
C PRO A 198 29.38 4.55 31.28
N ALA A 199 28.65 3.97 30.31
CA ALA A 199 29.00 2.77 29.54
C ALA A 199 29.86 3.01 28.27
N GLU A 200 30.28 1.91 27.64
CA GLU A 200 30.91 1.85 26.31
C GLU A 200 30.23 0.79 25.40
N SER A 201 30.61 0.77 24.12
CA SER A 201 30.12 -0.12 23.05
C SER A 201 31.29 -1.00 22.53
N SER A 202 31.19 -1.98 21.61
CA SER A 202 30.35 -2.09 20.41
C SER A 202 30.36 -3.49 19.73
N THR A 203 29.34 -3.70 18.89
CA THR A 203 29.17 -4.57 17.70
C THR A 203 30.22 -5.60 17.23
N ALA A 204 29.71 -6.75 16.72
CA ALA A 204 30.37 -7.58 15.70
C ALA A 204 29.43 -8.01 14.51
N ARG A 205 29.68 -7.40 13.34
CA ARG A 205 29.58 -7.85 11.91
C ARG A 205 28.60 -8.99 11.44
N ARG A 206 27.68 -8.60 10.51
CA ARG A 206 27.24 -9.17 9.16
C ARG A 206 27.15 -10.70 8.88
N PRO A 207 26.48 -11.20 7.78
CA PRO A 207 25.74 -10.56 6.65
C PRO A 207 24.19 -10.83 6.71
N SER A 208 23.24 -10.24 5.94
CA SER A 208 23.14 -9.60 4.60
C SER A 208 22.74 -10.53 3.42
N ALA A 209 21.45 -10.56 3.04
CA ALA A 209 20.95 -11.05 1.74
C ALA A 209 19.62 -10.37 1.31
N THR A 210 19.48 -10.19 -0.01
CA THR A 210 18.43 -9.52 -0.82
C THR A 210 16.97 -9.97 -0.69
N GLY A 211 16.03 -9.07 -1.03
CA GLY A 211 14.68 -9.43 -1.53
C GLY A 211 13.60 -8.36 -1.32
N GLY A 212 13.28 -7.55 -2.33
CA GLY A 212 12.25 -6.50 -2.25
C GLY A 212 10.99 -6.80 -3.06
N LYS A 213 9.81 -6.41 -2.55
CA LYS A 213 8.55 -6.30 -3.31
C LYS A 213 7.71 -5.11 -2.81
N LEU A 214 6.83 -4.62 -3.66
CA LEU A 214 6.08 -3.37 -3.49
C LEU A 214 4.83 -3.57 -2.62
N VAL A 215 4.56 -2.66 -1.67
CA VAL A 215 3.42 -2.73 -0.73
C VAL A 215 2.60 -1.44 -0.77
N SER A 216 1.28 -1.56 -0.79
CA SER A 216 0.34 -0.42 -0.89
C SER A 216 0.03 0.17 0.49
N LYS A 217 0.58 1.35 0.79
CA LYS A 217 0.50 1.96 2.13
C LYS A 217 -0.86 2.60 2.43
N GLU A 218 -1.79 1.84 3.03
CA GLU A 218 -3.04 2.36 3.61
C GLU A 218 -2.86 2.93 5.05
N SER A 219 -3.85 3.67 5.54
CA SER A 219 -3.78 4.40 6.81
C SER A 219 -3.74 3.51 8.07
N ALA A 220 -3.17 4.06 9.13
CA ALA A 220 -2.96 3.42 10.43
C ALA A 220 -4.18 2.61 10.93
N GLY A 221 -3.91 1.44 11.52
CA GLY A 221 -4.94 0.49 11.96
C GLY A 221 -5.54 -0.37 10.85
N ALA A 222 -5.10 -0.22 9.59
CA ALA A 222 -5.12 -1.33 8.64
C ALA A 222 -4.04 -2.35 9.01
N VAL A 223 -4.24 -3.61 8.63
CA VAL A 223 -3.19 -4.63 8.55
C VAL A 223 -3.18 -5.15 7.10
N ASP A 224 -2.07 -4.97 6.39
CA ASP A 224 -1.89 -5.49 5.04
C ASP A 224 -1.48 -6.98 5.03
N GLU A 225 -1.34 -7.57 3.84
CA GLU A 225 -0.90 -8.97 3.69
C GLU A 225 0.59 -9.13 4.08
N ASP A 226 1.43 -8.13 3.84
CA ASP A 226 2.86 -8.19 4.14
C ASP A 226 3.14 -8.15 5.65
N ASP A 227 2.35 -7.41 6.43
CA ASP A 227 2.34 -7.47 7.90
C ASP A 227 1.97 -8.86 8.43
N PHE A 228 1.10 -9.60 7.75
CA PHE A 228 0.86 -11.01 8.06
C PHE A 228 2.11 -11.84 7.75
N ILE A 229 2.68 -11.72 6.55
CA ILE A 229 3.90 -12.45 6.16
C ILE A 229 5.05 -12.23 7.17
N LYS A 230 5.29 -10.99 7.60
CA LYS A 230 6.29 -10.65 8.65
C LYS A 230 5.94 -11.36 9.98
N ALA A 231 4.69 -11.26 10.42
CA ALA A 231 4.22 -11.80 11.69
C ALA A 231 4.10 -13.34 11.76
N PHE A 232 4.28 -14.04 10.62
CA PHE A 232 4.39 -15.51 10.59
C PHE A 232 5.67 -16.00 11.26
N THR A 233 6.79 -15.29 11.06
CA THR A 233 8.11 -15.64 11.61
C THR A 233 8.57 -14.72 12.75
N ASP A 234 7.94 -13.55 12.95
CA ASP A 234 8.17 -12.69 14.14
C ASP A 234 7.51 -13.28 15.39
N VAL A 235 8.09 -14.39 15.87
CA VAL A 235 7.68 -15.15 17.05
C VAL A 235 8.92 -15.77 17.72
N PRO A 236 8.89 -16.07 19.03
CA PRO A 236 10.04 -16.68 19.72
C PRO A 236 10.44 -18.00 19.08
N THR A 237 11.74 -18.19 18.83
CA THR A 237 12.30 -19.46 18.36
C THR A 237 12.08 -20.55 19.39
N VAL A 238 11.65 -21.74 18.93
CA VAL A 238 11.51 -22.94 19.76
C VAL A 238 12.18 -24.11 19.06
N GLN A 239 12.47 -25.16 19.83
CA GLN A 239 12.85 -26.47 19.29
C GLN A 239 11.75 -27.48 19.66
N ILE A 240 11.60 -28.52 18.85
CA ILE A 240 10.73 -29.67 19.13
C ILE A 240 11.65 -30.85 19.40
N TYR A 241 11.67 -31.36 20.63
CA TYR A 241 12.60 -32.40 21.07
C TYR A 241 12.08 -33.82 20.82
N SER A 242 10.76 -33.98 20.66
CA SER A 242 10.12 -35.26 20.32
C SER A 242 8.67 -35.04 19.85
N THR A 243 8.05 -36.08 19.28
CA THR A 243 6.61 -36.10 18.98
C THR A 243 5.76 -35.78 20.22
N ARG A 244 6.11 -36.37 21.38
CA ARG A 244 5.40 -36.14 22.63
C ARG A 244 5.51 -34.69 23.11
N ASP A 245 6.70 -34.08 23.01
CA ASP A 245 6.91 -32.67 23.32
C ASP A 245 6.00 -31.77 22.45
N LEU A 246 5.88 -32.07 21.15
CA LEU A 246 4.91 -31.37 20.28
C LEU A 246 3.45 -31.57 20.74
N GLU A 247 3.05 -32.79 21.06
CA GLU A 247 1.69 -33.11 21.53
C GLU A 247 1.37 -32.39 22.86
N ASP A 248 2.28 -32.43 23.83
CA ASP A 248 2.14 -31.75 25.13
C ASP A 248 2.06 -30.21 24.95
N ASN A 249 2.88 -29.62 24.06
CA ASN A 249 2.78 -28.20 23.70
C ASN A 249 1.43 -27.86 23.05
N LEU A 250 0.97 -28.62 22.06
CA LEU A 250 -0.29 -28.38 21.33
C LEU A 250 -1.51 -28.60 22.23
N ASN A 251 -1.48 -29.58 23.13
CA ASN A 251 -2.50 -29.79 24.15
C ASN A 251 -2.60 -28.61 25.11
N LYS A 252 -1.47 -28.05 25.57
CA LYS A 252 -1.48 -26.88 26.47
C LYS A 252 -1.97 -25.61 25.79
N ILE A 253 -1.60 -25.41 24.52
CA ILE A 253 -2.15 -24.31 23.69
C ILE A 253 -3.67 -24.46 23.55
N ARG A 254 -4.17 -25.67 23.26
CA ARG A 254 -5.62 -25.93 23.15
C ARG A 254 -6.33 -25.62 24.46
N GLU A 255 -5.80 -26.04 25.60
CA GLU A 255 -6.37 -25.75 26.93
C GLU A 255 -6.54 -24.23 27.12
N VAL A 256 -5.46 -23.46 26.96
CA VAL A 256 -5.44 -22.01 27.15
C VAL A 256 -6.36 -21.28 26.16
N CYS A 257 -6.37 -21.66 24.89
CA CYS A 257 -7.15 -20.99 23.85
C CYS A 257 -8.61 -21.45 23.72
N SER A 258 -9.08 -22.44 24.52
CA SER A 258 -10.47 -22.94 24.47
C SER A 258 -11.38 -22.38 25.57
N ASP A 259 -10.86 -21.58 26.49
CA ASP A 259 -11.61 -20.85 27.52
C ASP A 259 -11.48 -19.34 27.29
N ASP A 260 -12.58 -18.61 27.23
CA ASP A 260 -12.58 -17.16 27.01
C ASP A 260 -12.20 -16.37 28.29
N LYS A 261 -12.29 -17.01 29.46
CA LYS A 261 -11.93 -16.44 30.77
C LYS A 261 -10.43 -16.49 31.05
N HIS A 262 -9.67 -17.34 30.36
CA HIS A 262 -8.22 -17.33 30.42
C HIS A 262 -7.68 -15.97 29.94
N ASP A 263 -6.56 -15.53 30.53
CA ASP A 263 -6.00 -14.22 30.24
C ASP A 263 -5.71 -14.04 28.73
N TRP A 264 -6.00 -12.84 28.24
CA TRP A 264 -5.99 -12.54 26.82
C TRP A 264 -4.58 -12.46 26.25
N ASP A 265 -3.58 -12.04 27.02
CA ASP A 265 -2.19 -11.99 26.56
C ASP A 265 -1.56 -13.39 26.57
N GLN A 266 -1.96 -14.23 27.53
CA GLN A 266 -1.64 -15.66 27.50
C GLN A 266 -2.27 -16.36 26.28
N ARG A 267 -3.53 -16.06 25.95
CA ARG A 267 -4.20 -16.59 24.73
C ARG A 267 -3.56 -16.06 23.45
N ALA A 268 -3.18 -14.78 23.38
CA ALA A 268 -2.41 -14.22 22.27
C ALA A 268 -1.04 -14.88 22.12
N SER A 269 -0.33 -15.12 23.23
CA SER A 269 0.97 -15.77 23.27
C SER A 269 0.92 -17.26 22.91
N ALA A 270 -0.15 -17.97 23.27
CA ALA A 270 -0.39 -19.35 22.86
C ALA A 270 -0.61 -19.46 21.34
N LEU A 271 -1.31 -18.49 20.71
CA LEU A 271 -1.44 -18.40 19.26
C LEU A 271 -0.09 -18.11 18.56
N LYS A 272 0.74 -17.22 19.12
CA LYS A 272 2.13 -17.01 18.66
C LYS A 272 2.94 -18.31 18.75
N LYS A 273 2.81 -19.07 19.84
CA LYS A 273 3.51 -20.35 20.04
C LYS A 273 3.12 -21.40 18.98
N ILE A 274 1.89 -21.42 18.45
CA ILE A 274 1.55 -22.26 17.28
C ILE A 274 2.44 -21.91 16.08
N ARG A 275 2.64 -20.61 15.81
CA ARG A 275 3.51 -20.16 14.72
C ARG A 275 4.99 -20.48 15.00
N SER A 276 5.46 -20.37 16.24
CA SER A 276 6.79 -20.85 16.64
C SER A 276 6.97 -22.34 16.33
N LEU A 277 5.98 -23.17 16.65
CA LEU A 277 6.01 -24.61 16.37
C LEU A 277 6.00 -24.91 14.86
N LEU A 278 5.23 -24.15 14.06
CA LEU A 278 5.28 -24.25 12.59
C LEU A 278 6.67 -23.93 12.03
N VAL A 279 7.31 -22.84 12.50
CA VAL A 279 8.69 -22.48 12.12
C VAL A 279 9.69 -23.56 12.55
N ALA A 280 9.47 -24.20 13.70
CA ALA A 280 10.26 -25.34 14.18
C ALA A 280 9.93 -26.68 13.46
N GLY A 281 9.10 -26.67 12.40
CA GLY A 281 8.83 -27.84 11.56
C GLY A 281 7.74 -28.77 12.09
N ALA A 282 6.83 -28.32 12.96
CA ALA A 282 5.74 -29.15 13.50
C ALA A 282 4.89 -29.86 12.42
N ALA A 283 4.72 -29.25 11.25
CA ALA A 283 3.98 -29.83 10.12
C ALA A 283 4.60 -31.11 9.52
N ASN A 284 5.83 -31.46 9.92
CA ASN A 284 6.55 -32.68 9.54
C ASN A 284 6.27 -33.86 10.48
N TYR A 285 5.56 -33.65 11.59
CA TYR A 285 5.17 -34.71 12.54
C TYR A 285 3.73 -35.17 12.26
N ASP A 286 3.50 -36.47 12.15
CA ASP A 286 2.18 -37.02 11.75
C ASP A 286 1.04 -36.63 12.71
N CYS A 287 1.33 -36.56 14.02
CA CYS A 287 0.36 -36.16 15.05
C CYS A 287 -0.17 -34.71 14.86
N PHE A 288 0.58 -33.85 14.15
CA PHE A 288 0.23 -32.44 14.00
C PHE A 288 -1.15 -32.24 13.37
N TYR A 289 -1.50 -33.00 12.32
CA TYR A 289 -2.77 -32.88 11.62
C TYR A 289 -3.96 -33.34 12.49
N GLN A 290 -3.73 -34.30 13.41
CA GLN A 290 -4.72 -34.72 14.40
C GLN A 290 -4.91 -33.62 15.46
N HIS A 291 -3.84 -33.05 16.00
CA HIS A 291 -3.92 -31.96 16.97
C HIS A 291 -4.48 -30.66 16.37
N LEU A 292 -4.25 -30.40 15.09
CA LEU A 292 -4.81 -29.23 14.39
C LEU A 292 -6.35 -29.28 14.36
N ARG A 293 -6.95 -30.46 14.12
CA ARG A 293 -8.40 -30.69 14.23
C ARG A 293 -8.94 -30.55 15.66
N LEU A 294 -8.09 -30.71 16.68
CA LEU A 294 -8.44 -30.49 18.09
C LEU A 294 -8.32 -29.01 18.50
N LEU A 295 -7.63 -28.18 17.72
CA LEU A 295 -7.53 -26.71 17.91
C LEU A 295 -8.66 -25.93 17.22
N ASP A 296 -9.50 -26.60 16.45
CA ASP A 296 -10.57 -26.02 15.63
C ASP A 296 -11.52 -25.11 16.44
N GLY A 297 -11.93 -25.56 17.65
CA GLY A 297 -12.72 -24.76 18.59
C GLY A 297 -11.96 -23.56 19.14
N ALA A 298 -10.68 -23.72 19.47
CA ALA A 298 -9.81 -22.68 20.00
C ALA A 298 -9.57 -21.55 18.98
N PHE A 299 -9.38 -21.87 17.70
CA PHE A 299 -9.31 -20.87 16.62
C PHE A 299 -10.64 -20.15 16.43
N LYS A 300 -11.76 -20.88 16.41
CA LYS A 300 -13.12 -20.32 16.27
C LYS A 300 -13.52 -19.42 17.44
N LEU A 301 -12.99 -19.66 18.65
CA LEU A 301 -13.17 -18.82 19.82
C LEU A 301 -12.28 -17.58 19.75
N SER A 302 -10.97 -17.77 19.51
CA SER A 302 -9.99 -16.69 19.45
C SER A 302 -10.28 -15.68 18.32
N ALA A 303 -10.77 -16.15 17.16
CA ALA A 303 -11.20 -15.29 16.05
C ALA A 303 -12.54 -14.55 16.31
N LYS A 304 -13.17 -14.75 17.47
CA LYS A 304 -14.37 -14.03 17.95
C LYS A 304 -14.14 -13.21 19.21
N ASP A 305 -12.90 -13.13 19.70
CA ASP A 305 -12.60 -12.43 20.96
C ASP A 305 -12.93 -10.93 20.90
N LEU A 306 -13.32 -10.36 22.03
CA LEU A 306 -13.60 -8.93 22.15
C LEU A 306 -12.34 -8.06 22.00
N ARG A 307 -11.14 -8.63 22.19
CA ARG A 307 -9.86 -7.94 22.07
C ARG A 307 -9.25 -8.14 20.69
N SER A 308 -9.03 -7.03 20.00
CA SER A 308 -8.45 -6.98 18.65
C SER A 308 -7.10 -7.69 18.53
N GLN A 309 -6.27 -7.72 19.58
CA GLN A 309 -5.00 -8.43 19.56
C GLN A 309 -5.18 -9.95 19.46
N VAL A 310 -6.10 -10.54 20.24
CA VAL A 310 -6.37 -12.00 20.19
C VAL A 310 -6.93 -12.39 18.82
N VAL A 311 -7.88 -11.59 18.29
CA VAL A 311 -8.42 -11.77 16.93
C VAL A 311 -7.32 -11.66 15.87
N ARG A 312 -6.42 -10.67 15.97
CA ARG A 312 -5.30 -10.48 15.04
C ARG A 312 -4.33 -11.66 15.08
N GLU A 313 -3.92 -12.12 16.26
CA GLU A 313 -3.05 -13.30 16.40
C GLU A 313 -3.72 -14.57 15.86
N ALA A 314 -5.04 -14.74 16.05
CA ALA A 314 -5.78 -15.86 15.49
C ALA A 314 -5.78 -15.82 13.95
N CYS A 315 -6.09 -14.64 13.36
CA CYS A 315 -6.09 -14.43 11.92
C CYS A 315 -4.70 -14.70 11.30
N ILE A 316 -3.63 -14.16 11.89
CA ILE A 316 -2.25 -14.38 11.44
C ILE A 316 -1.88 -15.88 11.55
N THR A 317 -2.34 -16.56 12.59
CA THR A 317 -2.03 -18.00 12.80
C THR A 317 -2.73 -18.90 11.78
N VAL A 318 -4.02 -18.67 11.46
CA VAL A 318 -4.71 -19.47 10.44
C VAL A 318 -4.26 -19.14 9.02
N ALA A 319 -3.80 -17.91 8.78
CA ALA A 319 -3.14 -17.55 7.53
C ALA A 319 -1.77 -18.24 7.36
N HIS A 320 -0.97 -18.32 8.43
CA HIS A 320 0.31 -19.05 8.43
C HIS A 320 0.10 -20.56 8.21
N LEU A 321 -0.94 -21.15 8.84
CA LEU A 321 -1.35 -22.54 8.62
C LEU A 321 -1.70 -22.80 7.14
N SER A 322 -2.47 -21.91 6.51
CA SER A 322 -2.76 -22.00 5.07
C SER A 322 -1.48 -21.96 4.21
N LEU A 323 -0.55 -21.04 4.50
CA LEU A 323 0.70 -20.91 3.75
C LEU A 323 1.58 -22.18 3.85
N VAL A 324 1.73 -22.75 5.05
CA VAL A 324 2.64 -23.88 5.29
C VAL A 324 2.05 -25.23 4.86
N LEU A 325 0.74 -25.42 5.03
CA LEU A 325 0.07 -26.70 4.78
C LEU A 325 -0.59 -26.76 3.40
N GLY A 326 -0.89 -25.61 2.80
CA GLY A 326 -1.66 -25.48 1.57
C GLY A 326 -2.96 -26.29 1.60
N ASN A 327 -3.21 -27.08 0.56
CA ASN A 327 -4.38 -27.96 0.48
C ASN A 327 -4.52 -29.00 1.61
N LYS A 328 -3.51 -29.23 2.46
CA LYS A 328 -3.66 -30.04 3.69
C LYS A 328 -4.38 -29.30 4.83
N PHE A 329 -4.64 -28.00 4.71
CA PHE A 329 -5.44 -27.20 5.64
C PHE A 329 -6.95 -27.22 5.31
N ASP A 330 -7.42 -28.12 4.45
CA ASP A 330 -8.78 -28.08 3.88
C ASP A 330 -9.90 -28.00 4.92
N HIS A 331 -9.84 -28.86 5.94
CA HIS A 331 -10.77 -28.89 7.06
C HIS A 331 -10.72 -27.59 7.87
N GLY A 332 -9.52 -27.10 8.20
CA GLY A 332 -9.33 -25.89 9.01
C GLY A 332 -9.78 -24.62 8.29
N ALA A 333 -9.51 -24.52 6.98
CA ALA A 333 -9.98 -23.42 6.13
C ALA A 333 -11.52 -23.39 6.04
N GLU A 334 -12.14 -24.53 5.72
CA GLU A 334 -13.61 -24.67 5.67
C GLU A 334 -14.26 -24.37 7.02
N ALA A 335 -13.61 -24.77 8.12
CA ALA A 335 -14.03 -24.52 9.49
C ALA A 335 -13.93 -23.04 9.92
N ILE A 336 -12.88 -22.32 9.52
CA ILE A 336 -12.60 -20.96 10.03
C ILE A 336 -13.11 -19.83 9.13
N VAL A 337 -13.16 -20.01 7.80
CA VAL A 337 -13.61 -18.97 6.85
C VAL A 337 -15.01 -18.40 7.20
N PRO A 338 -16.02 -19.20 7.59
CA PRO A 338 -17.32 -18.68 8.03
C PRO A 338 -17.23 -17.79 9.27
N VAL A 339 -16.23 -17.97 10.14
CA VAL A 339 -15.98 -17.09 11.30
C VAL A 339 -15.32 -15.78 10.84
N LEU A 340 -14.28 -15.87 10.00
CA LEU A 340 -13.55 -14.70 9.48
C LEU A 340 -14.46 -13.73 8.70
N PHE A 341 -15.48 -14.24 7.99
CA PHE A 341 -16.48 -13.40 7.32
C PHE A 341 -17.22 -12.44 8.27
N ASN A 342 -17.40 -12.81 9.55
CA ASN A 342 -18.05 -11.94 10.55
C ASN A 342 -17.15 -10.80 11.05
N LEU A 343 -15.84 -10.84 10.76
CA LEU A 343 -14.92 -9.74 11.07
C LEU A 343 -15.01 -8.60 10.06
N ILE A 344 -15.30 -8.90 8.79
CA ILE A 344 -15.38 -7.92 7.69
C ILE A 344 -16.33 -6.73 7.98
N PRO A 345 -17.54 -6.90 8.56
CA PRO A 345 -18.42 -5.77 8.89
C PRO A 345 -18.07 -5.04 10.20
N ASN A 346 -17.00 -5.40 10.89
CA ASN A 346 -16.64 -4.81 12.20
C ASN A 346 -16.09 -3.38 12.03
N CYS A 347 -16.51 -2.47 12.92
CA CYS A 347 -16.05 -1.08 12.91
C CYS A 347 -14.59 -0.90 13.36
N ALA A 348 -14.03 -1.85 14.12
CA ALA A 348 -12.62 -1.86 14.46
C ALA A 348 -11.78 -2.27 13.24
N LYS A 349 -11.20 -1.27 12.53
CA LYS A 349 -10.43 -1.44 11.29
C LYS A 349 -9.42 -2.60 11.34
N VAL A 350 -8.74 -2.77 12.48
CA VAL A 350 -7.76 -3.86 12.70
C VAL A 350 -8.39 -5.25 12.68
N MET A 351 -9.61 -5.43 13.23
CA MET A 351 -10.32 -6.71 13.19
C MET A 351 -10.80 -7.01 11.76
N ALA A 352 -11.43 -6.03 11.10
CA ALA A 352 -11.95 -6.19 9.75
C ALA A 352 -10.85 -6.46 8.72
N THR A 353 -9.73 -5.73 8.77
CA THR A 353 -8.57 -5.98 7.90
C THR A 353 -7.89 -7.30 8.22
N SER A 354 -7.75 -7.69 9.49
CA SER A 354 -7.21 -9.01 9.85
C SER A 354 -8.04 -10.17 9.28
N GLY A 355 -9.37 -10.09 9.33
CA GLY A 355 -10.26 -11.08 8.73
C GLY A 355 -10.14 -11.14 7.19
N VAL A 356 -10.04 -9.98 6.54
CA VAL A 356 -9.83 -9.88 5.08
C VAL A 356 -8.49 -10.48 4.66
N SER A 357 -7.39 -10.10 5.29
CA SER A 357 -6.04 -10.60 4.96
C SER A 357 -5.93 -12.11 5.22
N ALA A 358 -6.54 -12.61 6.31
CA ALA A 358 -6.62 -14.05 6.56
C ALA A 358 -7.38 -14.81 5.46
N ILE A 359 -8.56 -14.34 5.03
CA ILE A 359 -9.31 -15.00 3.95
C ILE A 359 -8.54 -14.98 2.62
N ARG A 360 -7.85 -13.87 2.29
CA ARG A 360 -7.07 -13.76 1.04
C ARG A 360 -5.88 -14.73 1.02
N ILE A 361 -5.16 -14.87 2.13
CA ILE A 361 -4.06 -15.85 2.27
C ILE A 361 -4.61 -17.30 2.35
N ILE A 362 -5.82 -17.51 2.86
CA ILE A 362 -6.51 -18.80 2.76
C ILE A 362 -6.81 -19.15 1.30
N ILE A 363 -7.42 -18.24 0.53
CA ILE A 363 -7.74 -18.45 -0.89
C ILE A 363 -6.46 -18.72 -1.71
N ARG A 364 -5.38 -17.96 -1.50
CA ARG A 364 -4.14 -18.11 -2.29
C ARG A 364 -3.45 -19.47 -2.12
N HIS A 365 -3.49 -20.08 -0.93
CA HIS A 365 -2.71 -21.28 -0.63
C HIS A 365 -3.54 -22.54 -0.37
N THR A 366 -4.82 -22.43 0.01
CA THR A 366 -5.73 -23.56 0.26
C THR A 366 -6.81 -23.62 -0.83
N HIS A 367 -6.48 -24.25 -1.97
CA HIS A 367 -7.31 -24.34 -3.18
C HIS A 367 -8.39 -25.42 -3.05
N VAL A 368 -9.33 -25.22 -2.13
CA VAL A 368 -10.32 -26.23 -1.72
C VAL A 368 -11.71 -25.85 -2.23
N PRO A 369 -12.29 -26.57 -3.20
CA PRO A 369 -13.56 -26.19 -3.85
C PRO A 369 -14.73 -25.93 -2.90
N ARG A 370 -14.73 -26.53 -1.70
CA ARG A 370 -15.77 -26.33 -0.66
C ARG A 370 -15.81 -24.91 -0.09
N LEU A 371 -14.75 -24.11 -0.30
CA LEU A 371 -14.74 -22.68 0.04
C LEU A 371 -15.57 -21.81 -0.93
N ILE A 372 -15.79 -22.25 -2.18
CA ILE A 372 -16.53 -21.46 -3.18
C ILE A 372 -17.96 -21.16 -2.70
N PRO A 373 -18.78 -22.14 -2.24
CA PRO A 373 -20.08 -21.88 -1.62
C PRO A 373 -20.06 -20.86 -0.47
N LEU A 374 -19.01 -20.85 0.36
CA LEU A 374 -18.87 -19.95 1.51
C LEU A 374 -18.66 -18.49 1.07
N ILE A 375 -17.93 -18.28 -0.02
CA ILE A 375 -17.70 -16.95 -0.61
C ILE A 375 -18.94 -16.51 -1.43
N THR A 376 -19.48 -17.39 -2.28
CA THR A 376 -20.60 -17.06 -3.17
C THR A 376 -21.90 -16.76 -2.40
N SER A 377 -22.15 -17.43 -1.28
CA SER A 377 -23.33 -17.15 -0.43
C SER A 377 -23.28 -15.78 0.26
N ASN A 378 -22.08 -15.28 0.58
CA ASN A 378 -21.90 -13.95 1.17
C ASN A 378 -21.98 -12.81 0.14
N CYS A 379 -21.94 -13.09 -1.17
CA CYS A 379 -22.12 -12.11 -2.24
C CYS A 379 -23.48 -11.39 -2.19
N THR A 380 -24.49 -11.96 -1.53
CA THR A 380 -25.81 -11.33 -1.31
C THR A 380 -26.02 -10.81 0.11
N SER A 381 -24.94 -10.60 0.88
CA SER A 381 -25.02 -10.09 2.26
C SER A 381 -25.66 -8.70 2.35
N LYS A 382 -26.41 -8.44 3.42
CA LYS A 382 -26.94 -7.10 3.74
C LYS A 382 -25.82 -6.07 3.94
N SER A 383 -24.64 -6.51 4.41
CA SER A 383 -23.47 -5.64 4.56
C SER A 383 -22.79 -5.36 3.22
N VAL A 384 -22.75 -4.09 2.82
CA VAL A 384 -22.04 -3.63 1.62
C VAL A 384 -20.55 -3.97 1.68
N ALA A 385 -19.92 -3.82 2.85
CA ALA A 385 -18.51 -4.15 3.06
C ALA A 385 -18.22 -5.64 2.81
N VAL A 386 -19.13 -6.52 3.24
CA VAL A 386 -19.04 -7.97 2.96
C VAL A 386 -19.18 -8.22 1.46
N ARG A 387 -20.19 -7.67 0.78
CA ARG A 387 -20.38 -7.89 -0.67
C ARG A 387 -19.17 -7.43 -1.49
N ARG A 388 -18.66 -6.21 -1.24
CA ARG A 388 -17.41 -5.70 -1.85
C ARG A 388 -16.27 -6.72 -1.73
N ARG A 389 -16.02 -7.22 -0.51
CA ARG A 389 -14.96 -8.20 -0.27
C ARG A 389 -15.23 -9.58 -0.85
N CYS A 390 -16.48 -10.01 -0.97
CA CYS A 390 -16.79 -11.27 -1.67
C CYS A 390 -16.41 -11.23 -3.15
N TYR A 391 -16.60 -10.10 -3.83
CA TYR A 391 -16.21 -9.98 -5.24
C TYR A 391 -14.68 -9.83 -5.42
N ASP A 392 -13.98 -9.15 -4.51
CA ASP A 392 -12.50 -9.15 -4.38
C ASP A 392 -11.95 -10.57 -4.15
N PHE A 393 -12.62 -11.37 -3.32
CA PHE A 393 -12.27 -12.78 -3.06
C PHE A 393 -12.57 -13.69 -4.25
N LEU A 394 -13.65 -13.47 -5.00
CA LEU A 394 -13.94 -14.21 -6.23
C LEU A 394 -12.96 -13.87 -7.35
N ASP A 395 -12.56 -12.60 -7.48
CA ASP A 395 -11.53 -12.18 -8.44
C ASP A 395 -10.18 -12.86 -8.14
N LEU A 396 -9.74 -12.82 -6.87
CA LEU A 396 -8.53 -13.52 -6.42
C LEU A 396 -8.61 -15.04 -6.67
N LEU A 397 -9.74 -15.67 -6.33
CA LEU A 397 -9.95 -17.11 -6.53
C LEU A 397 -9.89 -17.50 -8.01
N LEU A 398 -10.40 -16.66 -8.91
CA LEU A 398 -10.39 -16.83 -10.37
C LEU A 398 -9.07 -16.36 -11.03
N GLN A 399 -8.06 -16.00 -10.25
CA GLN A 399 -6.69 -15.71 -10.71
C GLN A 399 -5.69 -16.74 -10.19
N GLU A 400 -5.87 -17.25 -8.96
CA GLU A 400 -4.93 -18.15 -8.29
C GLU A 400 -5.22 -19.65 -8.53
N TRP A 401 -6.47 -20.04 -8.79
CA TRP A 401 -6.89 -21.46 -8.84
C TRP A 401 -6.89 -22.05 -10.26
N GLN A 402 -6.72 -23.37 -10.37
CA GLN A 402 -6.82 -24.09 -11.65
C GLN A 402 -8.28 -24.43 -12.00
N THR A 403 -8.60 -24.46 -13.31
CA THR A 403 -9.96 -24.69 -13.85
C THR A 403 -10.66 -25.91 -13.24
N HIS A 404 -9.94 -27.03 -13.05
CA HIS A 404 -10.50 -28.28 -12.51
C HIS A 404 -11.08 -28.15 -11.09
N SER A 405 -10.59 -27.20 -10.28
CA SER A 405 -11.14 -26.90 -8.95
C SER A 405 -12.44 -26.07 -9.03
N LEU A 406 -12.70 -25.43 -10.17
CA LEU A 406 -13.79 -24.49 -10.39
C LEU A 406 -14.98 -25.10 -11.13
N GLU A 407 -14.75 -26.09 -12.02
CA GLU A 407 -15.75 -26.70 -12.91
C GLU A 407 -17.07 -27.10 -12.23
N ARG A 408 -17.00 -27.70 -11.03
CA ARG A 408 -18.20 -28.12 -10.26
C ARG A 408 -19.03 -26.95 -9.72
N HIS A 409 -18.52 -25.73 -9.81
CA HIS A 409 -19.10 -24.50 -9.29
C HIS A 409 -19.33 -23.42 -10.35
N THR A 410 -19.05 -23.67 -11.64
CA THR A 410 -19.19 -22.66 -12.72
C THR A 410 -20.56 -21.99 -12.72
N ALA A 411 -21.65 -22.75 -12.52
CA ALA A 411 -23.01 -22.20 -12.46
C ALA A 411 -23.22 -21.18 -11.32
N VAL A 412 -22.66 -21.43 -10.12
CA VAL A 412 -22.78 -20.48 -8.99
C VAL A 412 -21.80 -19.31 -9.12
N LEU A 413 -20.62 -19.52 -9.71
CA LEU A 413 -19.67 -18.45 -10.03
C LEU A 413 -20.27 -17.45 -11.04
N VAL A 414 -20.84 -17.95 -12.15
CA VAL A 414 -21.54 -17.15 -13.16
C VAL A 414 -22.67 -16.32 -12.53
N GLU A 415 -23.52 -16.96 -11.73
CA GLU A 415 -24.70 -16.30 -11.14
C GLU A 415 -24.33 -15.30 -10.03
N SER A 416 -23.29 -15.56 -9.23
CA SER A 416 -22.76 -14.56 -8.28
C SER A 416 -22.12 -13.37 -8.97
N ILE A 417 -21.35 -13.56 -10.05
CA ILE A 417 -20.76 -12.46 -10.83
C ILE A 417 -21.87 -11.64 -11.52
N LYS A 418 -22.91 -12.30 -12.06
CA LYS A 418 -24.10 -11.65 -12.63
C LYS A 418 -24.82 -10.75 -11.62
N LYS A 419 -24.94 -11.20 -10.37
CA LYS A 419 -25.48 -10.39 -9.25
C LYS A 419 -24.56 -9.22 -8.92
N GLY A 420 -23.25 -9.44 -8.82
CA GLY A 420 -22.28 -8.40 -8.50
C GLY A 420 -22.19 -7.28 -9.54
N ILE A 421 -22.26 -7.61 -10.84
CA ILE A 421 -22.33 -6.61 -11.92
C ILE A 421 -23.57 -5.69 -11.79
N ARG A 422 -24.65 -6.21 -11.18
CA ARG A 422 -25.91 -5.53 -10.91
C ARG A 422 -26.08 -5.06 -9.45
N ASP A 423 -25.02 -5.09 -8.62
CA ASP A 423 -25.10 -4.65 -7.22
C ASP A 423 -25.50 -3.17 -7.15
N ALA A 424 -26.19 -2.77 -6.07
CA ALA A 424 -26.53 -1.36 -5.83
C ALA A 424 -25.29 -0.50 -5.54
N ASP A 425 -24.25 -1.08 -4.94
CA ASP A 425 -23.01 -0.39 -4.58
C ASP A 425 -22.02 -0.28 -5.75
N SER A 426 -21.36 0.88 -5.90
CA SER A 426 -20.45 1.13 -7.03
C SER A 426 -19.20 0.26 -7.00
N GLU A 427 -18.62 0.06 -5.81
CA GLU A 427 -17.35 -0.66 -5.65
C GLU A 427 -17.58 -2.17 -5.74
N ALA A 428 -18.69 -2.68 -5.20
CA ALA A 428 -19.12 -4.06 -5.43
C ALA A 428 -19.27 -4.36 -6.93
N ARG A 429 -19.83 -3.42 -7.71
CA ARG A 429 -19.85 -3.53 -9.18
C ARG A 429 -18.45 -3.47 -9.80
N VAL A 430 -17.50 -2.68 -9.25
CA VAL A 430 -16.10 -2.63 -9.75
C VAL A 430 -15.43 -3.99 -9.59
N GLU A 431 -15.44 -4.54 -8.39
CA GLU A 431 -14.82 -5.84 -8.07
C GLU A 431 -15.46 -6.98 -8.87
N ALA A 432 -16.79 -7.00 -9.00
CA ALA A 432 -17.48 -8.01 -9.81
C ALA A 432 -17.14 -7.94 -11.31
N ARG A 433 -16.77 -6.76 -11.83
CA ARG A 433 -16.27 -6.62 -13.21
C ARG A 433 -14.83 -7.13 -13.39
N LYS A 434 -14.03 -7.24 -12.33
CA LYS A 434 -12.72 -7.93 -12.38
C LYS A 434 -12.93 -9.45 -12.43
N ALA A 435 -13.72 -9.97 -11.49
CA ALA A 435 -14.06 -11.40 -11.40
C ALA A 435 -14.67 -11.98 -12.70
N TYR A 436 -15.40 -11.16 -13.48
CA TYR A 436 -15.86 -11.52 -14.82
C TYR A 436 -14.72 -11.91 -15.79
N TRP A 437 -13.56 -11.25 -15.73
CA TRP A 437 -12.41 -11.58 -16.58
C TRP A 437 -11.69 -12.84 -16.13
N GLY A 438 -11.56 -13.06 -14.82
CA GLY A 438 -11.13 -14.36 -14.28
C GLY A 438 -12.05 -15.50 -14.71
N LEU A 439 -13.38 -15.31 -14.60
CA LEU A 439 -14.38 -16.25 -15.11
C LEU A 439 -14.18 -16.53 -16.61
N ARG A 440 -13.97 -15.49 -17.43
CA ARG A 440 -13.74 -15.64 -18.88
C ARG A 440 -12.48 -16.45 -19.21
N ASN A 441 -11.42 -16.32 -18.43
CA ASN A 441 -10.16 -17.04 -18.65
C ASN A 441 -10.31 -18.55 -18.44
N HIS A 442 -11.21 -18.98 -17.55
CA HIS A 442 -11.52 -20.40 -17.30
C HIS A 442 -12.69 -20.94 -18.13
N PHE A 443 -13.75 -20.13 -18.29
CA PHE A 443 -15.06 -20.52 -18.79
C PHE A 443 -15.55 -19.49 -19.83
N PRO A 444 -14.94 -19.42 -21.02
CA PRO A 444 -15.20 -18.37 -22.01
C PRO A 444 -16.62 -18.43 -22.57
N ALA A 445 -17.18 -19.62 -22.79
CA ALA A 445 -18.53 -19.79 -23.33
C ALA A 445 -19.61 -19.32 -22.34
N GLU A 446 -19.42 -19.62 -21.06
CA GLU A 446 -20.29 -19.21 -19.95
C GLU A 446 -20.16 -17.70 -19.69
N ALA A 447 -18.96 -17.13 -19.83
CA ALA A 447 -18.74 -15.69 -19.77
C ALA A 447 -19.38 -14.95 -20.94
N ASP A 448 -19.33 -15.49 -22.17
CA ASP A 448 -20.04 -14.94 -23.33
C ASP A 448 -21.56 -15.06 -23.20
N ALA A 449 -22.08 -16.19 -22.71
CA ALA A 449 -23.51 -16.35 -22.40
C ALA A 449 -23.96 -15.36 -21.31
N LEU A 450 -23.14 -15.16 -20.27
CA LEU A 450 -23.38 -14.14 -19.24
C LEU A 450 -23.40 -12.74 -19.87
N TYR A 451 -22.40 -12.37 -20.66
CA TYR A 451 -22.29 -11.06 -21.32
C TYR A 451 -23.50 -10.75 -22.21
N ASN A 452 -23.95 -11.72 -23.00
CA ASN A 452 -25.12 -11.59 -23.86
C ASN A 452 -26.44 -11.52 -23.06
N SER A 453 -26.47 -11.96 -21.80
CA SER A 453 -27.61 -11.83 -20.88
C SER A 453 -27.65 -10.50 -20.08
N LEU A 454 -26.71 -9.59 -20.33
CA LEU A 454 -26.64 -8.26 -19.70
C LEU A 454 -27.22 -7.19 -20.62
N GLU A 455 -27.83 -6.17 -20.02
CA GLU A 455 -28.27 -4.98 -20.76
C GLU A 455 -27.07 -4.23 -21.38
N SER A 456 -27.32 -3.52 -22.48
CA SER A 456 -26.31 -2.72 -23.20
C SER A 456 -25.70 -1.57 -22.38
N SER A 457 -26.23 -1.28 -21.19
CA SER A 457 -25.62 -0.45 -20.14
C SER A 457 -24.38 -1.15 -19.54
N TYR A 458 -24.57 -2.32 -18.92
CA TYR A 458 -23.53 -3.13 -18.28
C TYR A 458 -22.53 -3.72 -19.29
N GLN A 459 -22.98 -4.12 -20.47
CA GLN A 459 -22.11 -4.60 -21.56
C GLN A 459 -21.03 -3.57 -21.95
N ARG A 460 -21.35 -2.27 -21.92
CA ARG A 460 -20.40 -1.18 -22.19
C ARG A 460 -19.43 -0.95 -21.03
N THR A 461 -19.86 -1.10 -19.77
CA THR A 461 -18.97 -0.92 -18.60
C THR A 461 -18.01 -2.08 -18.37
N LEU A 462 -18.32 -3.28 -18.89
CA LEU A 462 -17.36 -4.37 -19.02
C LEU A 462 -16.32 -4.08 -20.11
N GLN A 463 -16.74 -3.67 -21.31
CA GLN A 463 -15.82 -3.34 -22.40
C GLN A 463 -14.90 -2.15 -22.09
N SER A 464 -15.38 -1.13 -21.35
CA SER A 464 -14.53 0.01 -20.98
C SER A 464 -13.43 -0.38 -19.99
N TYR A 465 -13.64 -1.40 -19.15
CA TYR A 465 -12.60 -1.95 -18.30
C TYR A 465 -11.47 -2.57 -19.13
N LEU A 466 -11.83 -3.34 -20.17
CA LEU A 466 -10.90 -3.91 -21.13
C LEU A 466 -10.05 -2.82 -21.82
N LYS A 467 -10.69 -1.74 -22.29
CA LYS A 467 -10.00 -0.60 -22.92
C LYS A 467 -9.10 0.17 -21.95
N SER A 468 -9.51 0.31 -20.68
CA SER A 468 -8.69 0.96 -19.65
C SER A 468 -7.51 0.10 -19.18
N SER A 469 -7.57 -1.23 -19.38
CA SER A 469 -6.53 -2.18 -18.94
C SER A 469 -5.63 -2.69 -20.07
N GLY A 470 -5.96 -2.42 -21.34
CA GLY A 470 -5.25 -2.97 -22.51
C GLY A 470 -4.60 -1.94 -23.45
N SER A 471 -4.65 -0.64 -23.13
CA SER A 471 -4.25 0.44 -24.06
C SER A 471 -2.72 0.66 -24.18
N VAL A 472 -1.95 -0.41 -24.39
CA VAL A 472 -0.52 -0.36 -24.79
C VAL A 472 -0.20 -1.27 -25.99
N ALA A 473 -1.21 -1.71 -26.75
CA ALA A 473 -1.04 -2.57 -27.93
C ALA A 473 -2.04 -2.26 -29.07
N SER A 474 -1.93 -1.08 -29.67
CA SER A 474 -2.55 -0.77 -30.97
C SER A 474 -1.65 0.17 -31.76
N LEU A 475 -1.10 -0.29 -32.88
CA LEU A 475 -0.32 0.57 -33.77
C LEU A 475 -1.23 1.64 -34.40
N PRO A 476 -0.74 2.86 -34.67
CA PRO A 476 -1.48 3.84 -35.44
C PRO A 476 -1.80 3.31 -36.84
N GLN A 477 -3.02 3.55 -37.32
CA GLN A 477 -3.28 3.47 -38.76
C GLN A 477 -2.43 4.55 -39.44
N SER A 478 -1.66 4.17 -40.45
CA SER A 478 -0.78 5.11 -41.15
C SER A 478 -1.60 5.97 -42.13
N ASP A 479 -1.88 7.21 -41.75
CA ASP A 479 -2.35 8.22 -42.69
C ASP A 479 -1.34 8.40 -43.82
N ARG A 480 -1.77 8.13 -45.06
CA ARG A 480 -1.03 8.46 -46.28
C ARG A 480 -1.97 9.03 -47.32
N SER A 481 -1.81 10.31 -47.62
CA SER A 481 -2.40 11.02 -48.76
C SER A 481 -1.59 12.28 -49.05
N SER A 482 -1.51 12.68 -50.32
CA SER A 482 -0.73 13.81 -50.86
C SER A 482 0.78 13.55 -51.06
N SER A 483 1.45 14.04 -52.13
CA SER A 483 0.97 14.46 -53.46
C SER A 483 2.15 14.67 -54.45
N SER A 484 1.95 14.36 -55.75
CA SER A 484 2.78 14.81 -56.91
C SER A 484 4.22 14.23 -57.01
N SER A 485 4.93 14.20 -58.16
CA SER A 485 4.74 14.81 -59.49
C SER A 485 5.31 13.98 -60.67
N GLN A 486 4.78 14.25 -61.87
CA GLN A 486 5.36 14.14 -63.24
C GLN A 486 5.67 12.79 -63.95
N GLU A 487 5.02 12.68 -65.13
CA GLU A 487 5.51 12.27 -66.47
C GLU A 487 6.15 10.88 -66.76
N SER A 488 5.45 10.11 -67.61
CA SER A 488 5.93 9.80 -68.98
C SER A 488 4.79 9.35 -69.92
N LEU A 489 4.98 9.53 -71.23
CA LEU A 489 3.94 9.56 -72.28
C LEU A 489 3.60 8.20 -72.93
N ASN A 490 2.34 8.03 -73.35
CA ASN A 490 1.83 7.45 -74.61
C ASN A 490 0.29 7.32 -74.50
N ALA A 491 -0.59 7.95 -75.31
CA ALA A 491 -0.83 7.75 -76.75
C ALA A 491 -1.33 6.32 -77.08
N SER A 492 -2.57 6.07 -77.53
CA SER A 492 -3.76 6.92 -77.85
C SER A 492 -5.06 6.09 -77.54
N ASP A 493 -6.28 6.25 -78.05
CA ASP A 493 -6.91 7.02 -79.16
C ASP A 493 -8.46 7.04 -79.04
N LYS A 494 -9.15 7.82 -79.91
CA LYS A 494 -10.55 7.68 -80.42
C LYS A 494 -11.79 7.64 -79.47
N THR A 495 -12.62 8.70 -79.60
CA THR A 495 -14.08 8.74 -79.98
C THR A 495 -15.07 7.74 -79.32
N ASP A 496 -16.31 8.07 -78.92
CA ASP A 496 -17.15 9.31 -78.97
C ASP A 496 -18.33 9.16 -77.94
N GLY A 497 -19.39 9.98 -77.82
CA GLY A 497 -19.78 11.23 -78.51
C GLY A 497 -21.26 11.60 -78.31
N THR A 498 -21.56 12.85 -77.90
CA THR A 498 -22.92 13.44 -77.68
C THR A 498 -23.78 12.80 -76.55
N ARG A 499 -24.83 13.43 -75.96
CA ARG A 499 -25.42 14.78 -76.11
C ARG A 499 -26.12 15.25 -74.81
N SER A 500 -26.41 16.56 -74.79
CA SER A 500 -27.42 17.35 -74.04
C SER A 500 -28.77 16.65 -73.69
N ASP A 501 -29.66 17.19 -72.82
CA ASP A 501 -29.82 18.61 -72.44
C ASP A 501 -30.58 18.90 -71.12
N ASN A 502 -30.51 20.17 -70.68
CA ASN A 502 -31.50 21.01 -69.98
C ASN A 502 -32.32 20.54 -68.75
N GLY A 503 -32.43 21.44 -67.75
CA GLY A 503 -33.78 21.77 -67.21
C GLY A 503 -33.99 22.12 -65.72
N ARG A 504 -33.58 23.31 -65.28
CA ARG A 504 -34.41 24.35 -64.58
C ARG A 504 -35.84 23.90 -64.10
N VAL A 505 -36.38 24.11 -62.88
CA VAL A 505 -36.54 25.30 -61.97
C VAL A 505 -37.05 24.74 -60.60
N ARG A 506 -36.43 24.95 -59.42
CA ARG A 506 -36.43 26.11 -58.49
C ARG A 506 -37.79 26.67 -57.99
N THR A 507 -38.33 26.14 -56.89
CA THR A 507 -39.24 26.92 -56.01
C THR A 507 -39.06 26.56 -54.53
N LYS A 508 -39.31 27.52 -53.62
CA LYS A 508 -39.33 27.36 -52.15
C LYS A 508 -40.76 27.50 -51.64
N GLN A 509 -41.11 26.81 -50.54
CA GLN A 509 -41.66 27.36 -49.27
C GLN A 509 -42.11 26.18 -48.37
N VAL A 510 -41.68 26.03 -47.11
CA VAL A 510 -41.90 26.84 -45.88
C VAL A 510 -43.23 26.52 -45.18
N LEU A 511 -43.10 25.70 -44.13
CA LEU A 511 -43.74 25.83 -42.80
C LEU A 511 -45.27 26.01 -42.70
N ARG A 512 -45.99 24.96 -42.29
CA ARG A 512 -46.56 24.82 -40.91
C ARG A 512 -47.59 23.69 -40.80
N ARG A 513 -47.39 22.79 -39.82
CA ARG A 513 -48.19 22.77 -38.60
C ARG A 513 -47.30 22.36 -37.43
#